data_AF-A0A7S0I9B7-F1
#
_entry.id   AF-A0A7S0I9B7-F1
#
_cell.length_a   1.000
_cell.length_b   1.000
_cell.length_c   1.000
_cell.angle_alpha   90.00
_cell.angle_beta   90.00
_cell.angle_gamma   90.00
#
_symmetry.space_group_name_H-M   'P 1'
#
loop_
_entity.id
_entity.type
_entity.pdbx_description
1 polymer ?
#
loop_
_entity_poly.entity_id
_entity_poly.type
_entity_poly.pdbx_seq_one_letter_code
_entity_poly.pdbx_strand_id
1 'polypeptide(L)'
;MRCALPSPGVRVSTSGRATRERRLRSLHVRCSSSSDQTATHVLTFVTGNQGKVDRLRLAMSLQAGCASFEVDGIDLALHEIQADTVLEVALAKAKSAHEILQRPLLIHDCGLCCAALKDAPGPYTKYFNFTVGTAGLLALMRDQQDRRAGWDDAI
;
A
#
# COMPACT_ATOMS: atom_id res chain seq x y z
N MET A 1 10.20 18.64 -12.08
CA MET A 1 11.64 18.59 -11.73
C MET A 1 12.29 17.48 -12.56
N ARG A 2 13.45 17.73 -13.18
CA ARG A 2 14.04 16.91 -14.26
C ARG A 2 14.85 15.74 -13.68
N CYS A 3 14.56 14.50 -14.08
CA CYS A 3 15.41 13.34 -13.81
C CYS A 3 16.60 13.31 -14.78
N ALA A 4 17.82 13.21 -14.24
CA ALA A 4 19.05 13.04 -15.00
C ALA A 4 19.29 11.55 -15.33
N LEU A 5 19.66 11.26 -16.57
CA LEU A 5 20.10 9.93 -17.04
C LEU A 5 21.58 9.72 -16.74
N PRO A 6 22.03 8.52 -16.32
CA PRO A 6 23.45 8.20 -16.25
C PRO A 6 24.01 7.78 -17.62
N SER A 7 25.24 8.21 -17.89
CA SER A 7 26.02 8.01 -19.13
C SER A 7 26.51 6.56 -19.32
N PRO A 8 26.81 6.13 -20.56
CA PRO A 8 27.13 4.73 -20.87
C PRO A 8 28.64 4.46 -20.76
N GLY A 9 29.02 3.33 -20.17
CA GLY A 9 30.36 2.79 -20.37
C GLY A 9 30.87 1.83 -19.31
N VAL A 10 30.44 0.56 -19.33
CA VAL A 10 31.30 -0.57 -18.96
C VAL A 10 30.86 -1.79 -19.79
N ARG A 11 31.78 -2.36 -20.55
CA ARG A 11 31.66 -3.68 -21.19
C ARG A 11 32.85 -4.51 -20.74
N VAL A 12 32.65 -5.62 -20.02
CA VAL A 12 33.63 -6.72 -20.00
C VAL A 12 32.94 -8.10 -19.87
N SER A 13 33.26 -8.91 -20.88
CA SER A 13 33.25 -10.37 -21.10
C SER A 13 32.36 -11.34 -20.30
N THR A 14 31.72 -12.22 -21.08
CA THR A 14 31.22 -13.55 -20.70
C THR A 14 32.34 -14.59 -20.63
N SER A 15 32.41 -15.38 -19.56
CA SER A 15 32.81 -16.80 -19.62
C SER A 15 32.43 -17.54 -18.32
N GLY A 16 32.03 -18.81 -18.45
CA GLY A 16 32.03 -19.77 -17.33
C GLY A 16 30.67 -20.13 -16.73
N ARG A 17 30.10 -21.25 -17.20
CA ARG A 17 29.06 -22.00 -16.47
C ARG A 17 29.68 -22.55 -15.17
N ALA A 18 29.01 -22.32 -14.04
CA ALA A 18 29.03 -23.21 -12.90
C ALA A 18 27.72 -23.06 -12.14
N THR A 19 26.85 -24.07 -12.26
CA THR A 19 25.69 -24.29 -11.42
C THR A 19 26.13 -24.36 -9.96
N ARG A 20 25.75 -23.35 -9.17
CA ARG A 20 25.91 -23.38 -7.72
C ARG A 20 24.52 -23.19 -7.12
N GLU A 21 23.92 -24.29 -6.71
CA GLU A 21 22.71 -24.29 -5.90
C GLU A 21 22.91 -23.33 -4.72
N ARG A 22 22.20 -22.20 -4.75
CA ARG A 22 22.07 -21.34 -3.58
C ARG A 22 21.21 -22.10 -2.58
N ARG A 23 21.88 -22.86 -1.71
CA ARG A 23 21.33 -23.36 -0.45
C ARG A 23 20.73 -22.15 0.28
N LEU A 24 19.40 -22.03 0.25
CA LEU A 24 18.64 -21.06 1.02
C LEU A 24 19.03 -21.27 2.48
N ARG A 25 19.90 -20.41 3.01
CA ARG A 25 20.13 -20.34 4.45
C ARG A 25 18.82 -19.83 5.02
N SER A 26 18.05 -20.73 5.63
CA SER A 26 16.89 -20.36 6.43
C SER A 26 17.35 -19.29 7.40
N LEU A 27 16.75 -18.09 7.29
CA LEU A 27 16.98 -16.99 8.18
C LEU A 27 16.35 -17.37 9.52
N HIS A 28 17.04 -18.19 10.30
CA HIS A 28 16.66 -18.49 11.68
C HIS A 28 16.97 -17.23 12.49
N VAL A 29 15.98 -16.34 12.59
CA VAL A 29 15.97 -15.30 13.62
C VAL A 29 15.84 -16.02 14.95
N ARG A 30 16.97 -16.20 15.64
CA ARG A 30 16.98 -16.73 17.00
C ARG A 30 16.46 -15.65 17.93
N CYS A 31 15.18 -15.76 18.30
CA CYS A 31 14.69 -15.12 19.50
C CYS A 31 15.32 -15.86 20.69
N SER A 32 16.19 -15.17 21.44
CA SER A 32 16.81 -15.71 22.64
C SER A 32 15.75 -15.97 23.70
N SER A 33 15.66 -17.22 24.13
CA SER A 33 14.73 -17.71 25.15
C SER A 33 14.99 -17.07 26.51
N SER A 34 14.04 -16.27 26.99
CA SER A 34 13.79 -16.05 28.42
C SER A 34 12.40 -15.42 28.57
N SER A 35 11.39 -16.21 28.90
CA SER A 35 10.18 -15.84 29.67
C SER A 35 9.63 -14.41 29.59
N ASP A 36 9.63 -13.80 28.40
CA ASP A 36 9.11 -12.45 28.21
C ASP A 36 7.72 -12.62 27.61
N GLN A 37 6.69 -12.25 28.37
CA GLN A 37 5.33 -12.20 27.87
C GLN A 37 5.35 -11.20 26.72
N THR A 38 5.40 -11.69 25.48
CA THR A 38 5.36 -10.83 24.30
C THR A 38 4.01 -10.12 24.34
N ALA A 39 4.01 -8.83 24.68
CA ALA A 39 2.80 -8.04 24.73
C ALA A 39 2.15 -8.08 23.34
N THR A 40 0.92 -8.62 23.28
CA THR A 40 0.12 -8.57 22.06
C THR A 40 -0.52 -7.19 21.96
N HIS A 41 -0.17 -6.47 20.90
CA HIS A 41 -0.76 -5.18 20.59
C HIS A 41 -1.90 -5.35 19.60
N VAL A 42 -3.05 -4.73 19.88
CA VAL A 42 -4.18 -4.71 18.97
C VAL A 42 -4.10 -3.47 18.10
N LEU A 43 -4.05 -3.66 16.78
CA LEU A 43 -4.16 -2.62 15.77
C LEU A 43 -5.61 -2.52 15.32
N THR A 44 -6.29 -1.46 15.71
CA THR A 44 -7.61 -1.13 15.16
C THR A 44 -7.45 -0.59 13.76
N PHE A 45 -7.99 -1.29 12.76
CA PHE A 45 -7.91 -0.90 11.36
C PHE A 45 -9.32 -0.67 10.80
N VAL A 46 -9.64 0.58 10.49
CA VAL A 46 -10.99 0.97 10.09
C VAL A 46 -11.13 0.86 8.58
N THR A 47 -11.80 -0.19 8.11
CA THR A 47 -12.02 -0.47 6.69
C THR A 47 -13.11 -1.54 6.51
N GLY A 48 -14.02 -1.34 5.55
CA GLY A 48 -14.93 -2.38 5.07
C GLY A 48 -14.31 -3.32 4.03
N ASN A 49 -13.07 -3.07 3.58
CA ASN A 49 -12.37 -3.93 2.61
C ASN A 49 -11.57 -5.02 3.33
N GLN A 50 -12.10 -6.25 3.33
CA GLN A 50 -11.45 -7.41 3.95
C GLN A 50 -10.06 -7.70 3.37
N GLY A 51 -9.86 -7.47 2.07
CA GLY A 51 -8.56 -7.64 1.44
C GLY A 51 -7.48 -6.68 1.97
N LYS A 52 -7.86 -5.48 2.45
CA LYS A 52 -6.92 -4.58 3.16
C LYS A 52 -6.56 -5.17 4.52
N VAL A 53 -7.54 -5.69 5.26
CA VAL A 53 -7.32 -6.32 6.58
C VAL A 53 -6.38 -7.52 6.46
N ASP A 54 -6.61 -8.40 5.48
CA ASP A 54 -5.79 -9.59 5.29
C ASP A 54 -4.35 -9.25 4.88
N ARG A 55 -4.16 -8.20 4.07
CA ARG A 55 -2.83 -7.67 3.74
C ARG A 55 -2.10 -7.14 4.97
N LEU A 56 -2.79 -6.39 5.84
CA LEU A 56 -2.19 -5.88 7.07
C LEU A 56 -1.83 -7.04 8.01
N ARG A 57 -2.71 -8.03 8.18
CA ARG A 57 -2.43 -9.24 8.97
C ARG A 57 -1.20 -9.98 8.46
N LEU A 58 -1.10 -10.17 7.14
CA LEU A 58 0.08 -10.79 6.52
C LEU A 58 1.34 -9.96 6.80
N ALA A 59 1.29 -8.64 6.58
CA ALA A 59 2.44 -7.76 6.82
C ALA A 59 2.91 -7.83 8.29
N MET A 60 1.98 -7.82 9.25
CA MET A 60 2.29 -7.96 10.67
C MET A 60 2.84 -9.35 11.02
N SER A 61 2.33 -10.42 10.38
CA SER A 61 2.85 -11.79 10.59
C SER A 61 4.29 -11.99 10.08
N LEU A 62 4.72 -11.17 9.11
CA LEU A 62 6.06 -11.20 8.56
C LEU A 62 7.05 -10.33 9.34
N GLN A 63 6.56 -9.51 10.28
CA GLN A 63 7.41 -8.64 11.07
C GLN A 63 8.29 -9.47 12.01
N ALA A 64 9.61 -9.30 11.89
CA ALA A 64 10.56 -9.93 12.79
C ALA A 64 10.73 -9.05 14.05
N GLY A 65 10.33 -9.56 15.22
CA GLY A 65 10.48 -8.87 16.50
C GLY A 65 9.85 -9.63 17.67
N CYS A 66 9.99 -9.09 18.88
CA CYS A 66 9.42 -9.67 20.11
C CYS A 66 7.97 -9.24 20.39
N ALA A 67 7.37 -8.40 19.53
CA ALA A 67 5.99 -7.93 19.69
C ALA A 67 5.06 -8.69 18.74
N SER A 68 3.96 -9.21 19.27
CA SER A 68 2.85 -9.77 18.49
C SER A 68 1.83 -8.68 18.19
N PHE A 69 1.27 -8.69 16.99
CA PHE A 69 0.20 -7.77 16.59
C PHE A 69 -1.03 -8.55 16.17
N GLU A 70 -2.19 -8.15 16.69
CA GLU A 70 -3.50 -8.60 16.22
C GLU A 70 -4.18 -7.45 15.46
N VAL A 71 -4.81 -7.76 14.33
CA VAL A 71 -5.51 -6.76 13.52
C VAL A 71 -7.02 -6.90 13.73
N ASP A 72 -7.59 -5.90 14.41
CA ASP A 72 -9.02 -5.70 14.62
C ASP A 72 -9.58 -4.84 13.48
N GLY A 73 -10.17 -5.50 12.48
CA GLY A 73 -10.77 -4.84 11.32
C GLY A 73 -12.19 -4.39 11.63
N ILE A 74 -12.45 -3.09 11.51
CA ILE A 74 -13.76 -2.50 11.84
C ILE A 74 -14.33 -1.82 10.61
N ASP A 75 -15.50 -2.27 10.18
CA ASP A 75 -16.28 -1.57 9.17
C ASP A 75 -17.12 -0.48 9.84
N LEU A 76 -16.76 0.77 9.60
CA LEU A 76 -17.53 1.94 10.03
C LEU A 76 -18.07 2.68 8.81
N ALA A 77 -19.36 2.98 8.85
CA ALA A 77 -19.98 3.87 7.89
C ALA A 77 -19.51 5.31 8.15
N LEU A 78 -18.49 5.75 7.40
CA LEU A 78 -17.90 7.08 7.49
C LEU A 78 -18.19 7.87 6.22
N HIS A 79 -18.42 9.17 6.39
CA HIS A 79 -18.51 10.08 5.25
C HIS A 79 -17.13 10.28 4.62
N GLU A 80 -16.99 9.94 3.33
CA GLU A 80 -15.80 10.24 2.55
C GLU A 80 -15.99 11.60 1.87
N ILE A 81 -15.14 12.57 2.23
CA ILE A 81 -15.18 13.91 1.63
C ILE A 81 -14.71 13.86 0.17
N GLN A 82 -15.15 14.84 -0.61
CA GLN A 82 -14.54 15.11 -1.90
C GLN A 82 -13.30 15.98 -1.67
N ALA A 83 -12.15 15.53 -2.19
CA ALA A 83 -10.88 16.22 -2.07
C ALA A 83 -9.99 15.90 -3.28
N ASP A 84 -8.95 16.70 -3.48
CA ASP A 84 -8.03 16.54 -4.60
C ASP A 84 -7.00 15.43 -4.34
N THR A 85 -6.70 15.14 -3.06
CA THR A 85 -5.67 14.17 -2.67
C THR A 85 -6.21 13.01 -1.83
N VAL A 86 -5.57 11.85 -1.96
CA VAL A 86 -5.89 10.66 -1.14
C VAL A 86 -5.63 10.94 0.35
N LEU A 87 -4.58 11.72 0.65
CA LEU A 87 -4.22 12.10 2.02
C LEU A 87 -5.34 12.88 2.73
N GLU A 88 -5.96 13.85 2.06
CA GLU A 88 -7.05 14.64 2.64
C GLU A 88 -8.26 13.76 2.99
N VAL A 89 -8.62 12.83 2.10
CA VAL A 89 -9.69 11.86 2.35
C VAL A 89 -9.35 10.96 3.54
N ALA A 90 -8.14 10.38 3.56
CA ALA A 90 -7.67 9.52 4.63
C ALA A 90 -7.66 10.23 6.00
N LEU A 91 -7.16 11.48 6.05
CA LEU A 91 -7.14 12.29 7.27
C LEU A 91 -8.53 12.62 7.79
N ALA A 92 -9.46 13.01 6.91
CA ALA A 92 -10.85 13.30 7.30
C ALA A 92 -11.54 12.04 7.84
N LYS A 93 -11.30 10.90 7.20
CA LYS A 93 -11.82 9.60 7.60
C LYS A 93 -11.24 9.15 8.95
N ALA A 94 -9.94 9.34 9.18
CA ALA A 94 -9.28 9.01 10.44
C ALA A 94 -9.82 9.85 11.61
N LYS A 95 -10.00 11.16 11.40
CA LYS A 95 -10.59 12.06 12.40
C LYS A 95 -12.01 11.62 12.78
N SER A 96 -12.86 11.43 11.78
CA SER A 96 -14.25 10.98 11.99
C SER A 96 -14.31 9.62 12.71
N ALA A 97 -13.45 8.68 12.32
CA ALA A 97 -13.35 7.37 12.98
C ALA A 97 -12.90 7.49 14.44
N HIS A 98 -11.94 8.39 14.72
CA HIS A 98 -11.41 8.58 16.07
C HIS A 98 -12.42 9.25 16.98
N GLU A 99 -13.20 10.21 16.45
CA GLU A 99 -14.32 10.83 17.17
C GLU A 99 -15.35 9.78 17.63
N ILE A 100 -15.60 8.74 16.82
CA ILE A 100 -16.54 7.67 17.15
C ILE A 100 -15.92 6.63 18.10
N LEU A 101 -14.71 6.16 17.82
CA LEU A 101 -14.09 5.04 18.55
C LEU A 101 -13.32 5.45 19.82
N GLN A 102 -12.92 6.73 19.93
CA GLN A 102 -12.14 7.28 21.05
C GLN A 102 -10.88 6.47 21.40
N ARG A 103 -10.22 5.88 20.39
CA ARG A 103 -8.98 5.09 20.55
C ARG A 103 -8.05 5.21 19.34
N PRO A 104 -6.76 4.86 19.48
CA PRO A 104 -5.83 4.81 18.35
C PRO A 104 -6.34 3.87 17.25
N LEU A 105 -6.19 4.29 16.00
CA LEU A 105 -6.66 3.54 14.84
C LEU A 105 -5.78 3.80 13.62
N LEU A 106 -5.92 2.93 12.63
CA LEU A 106 -5.33 3.04 11.30
C LEU A 106 -6.46 3.23 10.28
N ILE A 107 -6.20 4.09 9.31
CA ILE A 107 -6.96 4.17 8.05
C ILE A 107 -5.99 3.82 6.93
N HIS A 108 -6.51 3.35 5.80
CA HIS A 108 -5.71 3.25 4.60
C HIS A 108 -6.60 3.64 3.43
N ASP A 109 -6.18 4.61 2.65
CA ASP A 109 -6.84 5.00 1.41
C ASP A 109 -5.88 5.04 0.24
N CYS A 110 -6.40 4.80 -0.96
CA CYS A 110 -5.56 4.74 -2.16
C CYS A 110 -6.29 5.14 -3.43
N GLY A 111 -5.54 5.71 -4.38
CA GLY A 111 -6.05 6.21 -5.66
C GLY A 111 -5.09 5.94 -6.81
N LEU A 112 -5.64 5.61 -7.98
CA LEU A 112 -4.91 5.52 -9.24
C LEU A 112 -4.74 6.93 -9.81
N CYS A 113 -3.49 7.32 -10.09
CA CYS A 113 -3.16 8.58 -10.70
C CYS A 113 -2.59 8.35 -12.10
N CYS A 114 -3.20 8.92 -13.13
CA CYS A 114 -2.69 8.90 -14.50
C CYS A 114 -2.15 10.28 -14.89
N ALA A 115 -0.85 10.37 -15.20
CA ALA A 115 -0.18 11.65 -15.46
C ALA A 115 -0.81 12.43 -16.62
N ALA A 116 -1.22 11.75 -17.70
CA ALA A 116 -1.89 12.37 -18.83
C ALA A 116 -3.29 12.91 -18.51
N LEU A 117 -3.92 12.44 -17.42
CA LEU A 117 -5.23 12.89 -16.96
C LEU A 117 -5.12 13.83 -15.75
N LYS A 118 -3.96 14.46 -15.54
CA LYS A 118 -3.69 15.32 -14.37
C LYS A 118 -4.01 14.60 -13.05
N ASP A 119 -3.52 13.37 -12.95
CA ASP A 119 -3.65 12.49 -11.78
C ASP A 119 -5.07 11.99 -11.48
N ALA A 120 -6.05 12.26 -12.36
CA ALA A 120 -7.32 11.55 -12.32
C ALA A 120 -7.15 10.04 -12.63
N PRO A 121 -7.99 9.16 -12.05
CA PRO A 121 -9.13 9.46 -11.16
C PRO A 121 -8.79 9.82 -9.71
N GLY A 122 -7.56 9.61 -9.25
CA GLY A 122 -7.11 9.96 -7.90
C GLY A 122 -7.97 9.30 -6.81
N PRO A 123 -8.43 10.04 -5.78
CA PRO A 123 -9.24 9.48 -4.70
C PRO A 123 -10.59 8.90 -5.18
N TYR A 124 -11.04 9.24 -6.39
CA TYR A 124 -12.30 8.75 -6.96
C TYR A 124 -12.20 7.41 -7.68
N THR A 125 -11.08 6.69 -7.52
CA THR A 125 -10.78 5.45 -8.26
C THR A 125 -11.89 4.41 -8.16
N LYS A 126 -12.46 4.19 -6.98
CA LYS A 126 -13.57 3.23 -6.79
C LYS A 126 -14.80 3.62 -7.60
N TYR A 127 -15.19 4.90 -7.56
CA TYR A 127 -16.34 5.41 -8.31
C TYR A 127 -16.10 5.36 -9.82
N PHE A 128 -14.90 5.74 -10.26
CA PHE A 128 -14.50 5.71 -11.67
C PHE A 128 -14.52 4.28 -12.22
N ASN A 129 -13.99 3.32 -11.46
CA ASN A 129 -14.04 1.91 -11.82
C ASN A 129 -15.47 1.35 -11.89
N PHE A 130 -16.36 1.79 -10.99
CA PHE A 130 -17.76 1.38 -11.00
C PHE A 130 -18.54 1.95 -12.20
N THR A 131 -18.26 3.18 -12.58
CA THR A 131 -19.02 3.89 -13.62
C THR A 131 -18.50 3.63 -15.03
N VAL A 132 -17.29 4.09 -15.34
CA VAL A 132 -16.70 3.95 -16.69
C VAL A 132 -15.84 2.70 -16.83
N GLY A 133 -15.35 2.17 -15.71
CA GLY A 133 -14.53 0.97 -15.66
C GLY A 133 -13.20 1.08 -16.37
N THR A 134 -12.45 -0.03 -16.38
CA THR A 134 -11.14 -0.11 -17.05
C THR A 134 -11.24 0.22 -18.53
N ALA A 135 -12.29 -0.23 -19.22
CA ALA A 135 -12.49 0.05 -20.64
C ALA A 135 -12.65 1.56 -20.91
N GLY A 136 -13.41 2.27 -20.07
CA GLY A 136 -13.56 3.72 -20.15
C GLY A 136 -12.26 4.46 -19.87
N LEU A 137 -11.50 4.05 -18.84
CA LEU A 137 -10.18 4.61 -18.58
C LEU A 137 -9.24 4.43 -19.78
N LEU A 138 -9.20 3.24 -20.38
CA LEU A 138 -8.39 2.95 -21.56
C LEU A 138 -8.82 3.77 -22.78
N ALA A 139 -10.12 4.04 -22.92
CA ALA A 139 -10.63 4.92 -23.97
C ALA A 139 -10.14 6.36 -23.80
N LEU A 140 -10.14 6.91 -22.58
CA LEU A 140 -9.61 8.25 -22.29
C LEU A 140 -8.09 8.33 -22.54
N MET A 141 -7.39 7.22 -22.31
CA MET A 141 -5.94 7.11 -22.51
C MET A 141 -5.54 6.76 -23.96
N ARG A 142 -6.49 6.56 -24.88
CA ARG A 142 -6.22 5.98 -26.21
C ARG A 142 -5.15 6.74 -26.99
N ASP A 143 -5.28 8.07 -27.07
CA ASP A 143 -4.40 8.95 -27.86
C ASP A 143 -3.33 9.65 -27.02
N GLN A 144 -3.28 9.34 -25.72
CA GLN A 144 -2.27 9.91 -24.81
C GLN A 144 -0.92 9.22 -25.02
N GLN A 145 0.12 10.03 -25.26
CA GLN A 145 1.49 9.56 -25.39
C GLN A 145 2.10 9.24 -24.02
N ASP A 146 1.79 10.04 -23.01
CA ASP A 146 2.23 9.78 -21.63
C ASP A 146 1.33 8.71 -20.99
N ARG A 147 1.91 7.53 -20.74
CA ARG A 147 1.24 6.37 -20.14
C ARG A 147 1.60 6.18 -18.67
N ARG A 148 2.35 7.12 -18.07
CA ARG A 148 2.73 7.01 -16.65
C ARG A 148 1.48 7.02 -15.78
N ALA A 149 1.39 6.01 -14.93
CA ALA A 149 0.39 5.91 -13.90
C ALA A 149 1.00 5.29 -12.65
N GLY A 150 0.43 5.60 -11.49
CA GLY A 150 0.88 5.10 -10.20
C GLY A 150 -0.26 5.05 -9.20
N TRP A 151 0.01 4.46 -8.05
CA TRP A 151 -0.89 4.50 -6.90
C TRP A 151 -0.38 5.58 -5.94
N ASP A 152 -1.29 6.46 -5.54
CA ASP A 152 -1.13 7.31 -4.36
C ASP A 152 -1.78 6.60 -3.18
N ASP A 153 -1.02 6.36 -2.12
CA ASP A 153 -1.43 5.58 -0.95
C ASP A 153 -1.21 6.42 0.32
N ALA A 154 -2.20 6.45 1.21
CA ALA A 154 -2.11 7.12 2.51
C ALA A 154 -2.55 6.16 3.62
N ILE A 155 -1.68 5.97 4.63
CA ILE A 155 -1.93 5.19 5.85
C ILE A 155 -1.86 6.13 7.06
#